data_AF-A0A3P4AV38-F1
#
_entry.id   AF-A0A3P4AV38-F1
#
_cell.length_a   1.000
_cell.length_b   1.000
_cell.length_c   1.000
_cell.angle_alpha   90.00
_cell.angle_beta   90.00
_cell.angle_gamma   90.00
#
_symmetry.space_group_name_H-M   'P 1'
#
loop_
_entity.id
_entity.type
_entity.pdbx_description
1 polymer ?
#
loop_
_entity_poly.entity_id
_entity_poly.type
_entity_poly.pdbx_seq_one_letter_code
_entity_poly.pdbx_strand_id
1 'polypeptide(L)'
;MNRFAKPKQPSELGLRVSRGVVGGKDLLRVELTAPERPPLTPDLALVLDRSGSMAGAKLQEAKAAALALLEAFPERGRVAVVAYNHEVEVGGLDRKAARAYLEALKASGRTALHAGWRQGTLVK
;
A
#
# COMPACT_ATOMS: atom_id res chain seq x y z
N MET A 1 33.67 -9.27 -8.62
CA MET A 1 32.72 -8.99 -7.52
C MET A 1 31.61 -10.03 -7.57
N ASN A 2 31.44 -10.76 -6.48
CA ASN A 2 30.77 -12.05 -6.41
C ASN A 2 29.25 -11.91 -6.61
N ARG A 3 28.71 -12.54 -7.67
CA ARG A 3 27.27 -12.68 -7.89
C ARG A 3 26.77 -13.76 -6.95
N PHE A 4 26.22 -13.38 -5.80
CA PHE A 4 25.34 -14.28 -5.06
C PHE A 4 24.17 -14.62 -5.97
N ALA A 5 24.17 -15.82 -6.55
CA ALA A 5 23.03 -16.34 -7.26
C ALA A 5 21.86 -16.31 -6.28
N LYS A 6 20.78 -15.61 -6.63
CA LYS A 6 19.55 -15.66 -5.83
C LYS A 6 19.16 -17.14 -5.70
N PRO A 7 18.89 -17.65 -4.49
CA PRO A 7 18.42 -19.02 -4.34
C PRO A 7 17.18 -19.20 -5.23
N LYS A 8 17.20 -20.27 -6.03
CA LYS A 8 16.13 -20.58 -6.98
C LYS A 8 14.83 -20.78 -6.19
N GLN A 9 13.90 -19.85 -6.32
CA GLN A 9 12.61 -19.95 -5.65
C GLN A 9 11.83 -21.14 -6.25
N PRO A 10 11.03 -21.86 -5.44
CA PRO A 10 10.25 -23.00 -5.93
C PRO A 10 9.17 -22.55 -6.92
N SER A 11 8.76 -23.41 -7.86
CA SER A 11 7.66 -23.11 -8.80
C SER A 11 6.27 -23.16 -8.17
N GLU A 12 6.17 -23.74 -6.96
CA GLU A 12 4.93 -23.92 -6.19
C GLU A 12 5.08 -23.35 -4.79
N LEU A 13 3.95 -23.09 -4.11
CA LEU A 13 3.96 -22.63 -2.72
C LEU A 13 4.57 -23.73 -1.83
N GLY A 14 5.75 -23.46 -1.28
CA GLY A 14 6.36 -24.34 -0.30
C GLY A 14 5.66 -24.21 1.05
N LEU A 15 5.25 -25.32 1.64
CA LEU A 15 4.74 -25.38 3.02
C LEU A 15 5.55 -26.41 3.79
N ARG A 16 6.18 -25.98 4.88
CA ARG A 16 6.84 -26.88 5.84
C ARG A 16 6.25 -26.65 7.22
N VAL A 17 5.77 -27.72 7.84
CA VAL A 17 5.27 -27.70 9.20
C VAL A 17 6.23 -28.54 10.06
N SER A 18 6.75 -27.97 11.13
CA SER A 18 7.49 -28.71 12.14
C SER A 18 6.91 -28.47 13.52
N ARG A 19 6.99 -29.48 14.38
CA ARG A 19 6.53 -29.43 15.77
C ARG A 19 7.74 -29.39 16.69
N GLY A 20 7.66 -28.65 17.79
CA GLY A 20 8.72 -28.61 18.78
C GLY A 20 8.19 -28.13 20.13
N VAL A 21 8.82 -28.61 21.21
CA VAL A 21 8.51 -28.15 22.56
C VAL A 21 9.52 -27.09 22.97
N VAL A 22 9.06 -25.88 23.27
CA VAL A 22 9.89 -24.74 23.70
C VAL A 22 9.37 -24.26 25.05
N GLY A 23 10.19 -24.34 26.09
CA GLY A 23 9.78 -23.96 27.45
C GLY A 23 8.59 -24.75 27.98
N GLY A 24 8.51 -26.05 27.65
CA GLY A 24 7.39 -26.93 28.03
C GLY A 24 6.10 -26.73 27.23
N LYS A 25 6.07 -25.79 26.28
CA LYS A 25 4.92 -25.57 25.39
C LYS A 25 5.14 -26.23 24.05
N ASP A 26 4.13 -26.93 23.58
CA ASP A 26 4.11 -27.53 22.25
C ASP A 26 3.76 -26.49 21.18
N LEU A 27 4.66 -26.29 20.23
CA LEU A 27 4.56 -25.28 19.18
C LEU A 27 4.61 -25.93 17.79
N LEU A 28 3.86 -25.35 16.85
CA LEU A 28 3.98 -25.63 15.43
C LEU A 28 4.65 -24.45 14.73
N ARG A 29 5.78 -24.71 14.06
CA ARG A 29 6.39 -23.78 13.13
C ARG A 29 5.84 -24.08 11.74
N VAL A 30 5.16 -23.09 11.17
CA VAL A 30 4.70 -23.12 9.78
C VAL A 30 5.61 -22.20 8.98
N GLU A 31 6.31 -22.76 8.00
CA GLU A 31 7.16 -22.02 7.08
C GLU A 31 6.52 -22.06 5.69
N LEU A 32 6.27 -20.86 5.15
CA LEU A 32 5.72 -20.64 3.82
C LEU A 32 6.81 -20.09 2.90
N THR A 33 7.04 -20.73 1.77
CA THR A 33 7.95 -20.25 0.73
C THR A 33 7.14 -19.84 -0.48
N ALA A 34 7.14 -18.55 -0.81
CA ALA A 34 6.43 -18.05 -1.98
C ALA A 34 6.98 -18.66 -3.28
N PRO A 35 6.11 -19.04 -4.23
CA PRO A 35 6.55 -19.52 -5.54
C PRO A 35 7.17 -18.41 -6.37
N GLU A 36 8.08 -18.77 -7.27
CA GLU A 36 8.52 -17.89 -8.35
C GLU A 36 7.34 -17.65 -9.30
N ARG A 37 6.82 -16.43 -9.28
CA ARG A 37 5.77 -15.97 -10.21
C ARG A 37 6.27 -14.75 -10.97
N PRO A 38 5.79 -14.53 -12.21
CA PRO A 38 5.96 -13.24 -12.86
C PRO A 38 5.50 -12.12 -11.92
N PRO A 39 6.14 -10.93 -11.98
CA PRO A 39 5.71 -9.79 -11.18
C PRO A 39 4.20 -9.58 -11.38
N LEU A 40 3.44 -9.65 -10.28
CA LEU A 40 2.02 -9.32 -10.31
C LEU A 40 1.89 -7.87 -10.79
N THR A 41 0.82 -7.59 -11.52
CA THR A 41 0.40 -6.21 -11.80
C THR A 41 -0.48 -5.80 -10.63
N PRO A 42 0.04 -5.05 -9.63
CA PRO A 42 -0.70 -4.81 -8.41
C PRO A 42 -1.68 -3.66 -8.60
N ASP A 43 -2.81 -3.75 -7.90
CA ASP A 43 -3.70 -2.62 -7.67
C ASP A 43 -3.31 -1.95 -6.36
N LEU A 44 -3.23 -0.62 -6.37
CA LEU A 44 -2.88 0.16 -5.19
C LEU A 44 -3.90 1.27 -4.95
N ALA A 45 -4.35 1.39 -3.70
CA ALA A 45 -5.12 2.55 -3.24
C ALA A 45 -4.30 3.34 -2.22
N LEU A 46 -4.00 4.61 -2.53
CA LEU A 46 -3.38 5.55 -1.61
C LEU A 46 -4.48 6.30 -0.85
N VAL A 47 -4.49 6.18 0.47
CA VAL A 47 -5.46 6.85 1.34
C VAL A 47 -4.76 7.93 2.15
N LEU A 48 -5.12 9.20 1.91
CA LEU A 48 -4.45 10.37 2.47
C LEU A 48 -5.36 11.15 3.42
N ASP A 49 -4.87 11.47 4.61
CA ASP A 49 -5.54 12.44 5.50
C ASP A 49 -5.33 13.85 4.94
N ARG A 50 -6.43 14.59 4.74
CA ARG A 50 -6.45 15.99 4.35
C ARG A 50 -7.12 16.89 5.39
N SER A 51 -7.20 16.47 6.64
CA SER A 51 -7.74 17.29 7.73
C SER A 51 -6.88 18.54 7.99
N GLY A 52 -7.44 19.54 8.67
CA GLY A 52 -6.76 20.82 8.91
C GLY A 52 -5.40 20.69 9.63
N SER A 53 -5.19 19.64 10.43
CA SER A 53 -3.90 19.37 11.10
C SER A 53 -2.77 18.95 10.15
N MET A 54 -3.12 18.55 8.91
CA MET A 54 -2.19 18.22 7.85
C MET A 54 -1.72 19.48 7.08
N ALA A 55 -2.30 20.65 7.35
CA ALA A 55 -1.91 21.88 6.65
C ALA A 55 -0.40 22.19 6.77
N GLY A 56 0.15 22.83 5.74
CA GLY A 56 1.57 23.15 5.67
C GLY A 56 2.43 21.95 5.28
N ALA A 57 3.56 21.78 5.98
CA ALA A 57 4.61 20.83 5.60
C ALA A 57 4.13 19.36 5.53
N LYS A 58 3.27 18.92 6.45
CA LYS A 58 2.79 17.53 6.51
C LYS A 58 2.08 17.10 5.23
N LEU A 59 1.17 17.93 4.72
CA LEU A 59 0.48 17.64 3.46
C LEU A 59 1.44 17.70 2.27
N GLN A 60 2.41 18.62 2.27
CA GLN A 60 3.39 18.69 1.19
C GLN A 60 4.28 17.45 1.13
N GLU A 61 4.73 16.97 2.28
CA GLU A 61 5.49 15.72 2.40
C GLU A 61 4.65 14.51 1.98
N ALA A 62 3.39 14.44 2.43
CA ALA A 62 2.48 13.36 2.02
C ALA A 62 2.23 13.36 0.51
N LYS A 63 2.05 14.54 -0.10
CA LYS A 63 1.92 14.70 -1.56
C LYS A 63 3.19 14.27 -2.29
N ALA A 64 4.36 14.71 -1.83
CA ALA A 64 5.63 14.35 -2.44
C ALA A 64 5.88 12.83 -2.39
N ALA A 65 5.59 12.19 -1.25
CA ALA A 65 5.68 10.74 -1.10
C ALA A 65 4.70 10.00 -2.02
N ALA A 66 3.46 10.47 -2.12
CA ALA A 66 2.45 9.88 -3.00
C ALA A 66 2.82 10.01 -4.49
N LEU A 67 3.35 11.17 -4.90
CA LEU A 67 3.83 11.40 -6.27
C LEU A 67 5.05 10.54 -6.60
N ALA A 68 6.03 10.45 -5.70
CA ALA A 68 7.20 9.59 -5.89
C ALA A 68 6.80 8.11 -5.99
N LEU A 69 5.82 7.68 -5.20
CA LEU A 69 5.27 6.34 -5.32
C LEU A 69 4.59 6.12 -6.68
N LEU A 70 3.75 7.06 -7.14
CA LEU A 70 3.10 6.97 -8.44
C LEU A 70 4.11 6.85 -9.58
N GLU A 71 5.25 7.54 -9.48
CA GLU A 71 6.34 7.47 -10.46
C GLU A 71 7.05 6.11 -10.44
N ALA A 72 7.33 5.57 -9.25
CA ALA A 72 7.99 4.27 -9.09
C ALA A 72 7.06 3.07 -9.37
N PHE A 73 5.74 3.27 -9.36
CA PHE A 73 4.78 2.19 -9.54
C PHE A 73 4.79 1.66 -10.99
N PRO A 74 4.64 0.34 -11.22
CA PRO A 74 4.62 -0.22 -12.58
C PRO A 74 3.53 0.40 -13.45
N GLU A 75 3.82 0.71 -14.72
CA GLU A 75 2.85 1.35 -15.63
C GLU A 75 1.57 0.53 -15.84
N ARG A 76 1.68 -0.80 -15.79
CA ARG A 76 0.53 -1.70 -15.93
C ARG A 76 -0.35 -1.75 -14.68
N GLY A 77 0.17 -1.33 -13.52
CA GLY A 77 -0.55 -1.35 -12.26
C GLY A 77 -1.59 -0.24 -12.17
N ARG A 78 -2.76 -0.53 -11.60
CA ARG A 78 -3.81 0.46 -11.37
C ARG A 78 -3.56 1.17 -10.04
N VAL A 79 -3.73 2.50 -10.03
CA VAL A 79 -3.59 3.29 -8.81
C VAL A 79 -4.83 4.15 -8.61
N ALA A 80 -5.39 4.05 -7.41
CA ALA A 80 -6.42 4.95 -6.92
C ALA A 80 -5.85 5.88 -5.84
N VAL A 81 -6.31 7.13 -5.82
CA VAL A 81 -6.05 8.06 -4.71
C VAL A 81 -7.37 8.39 -4.04
N VAL A 82 -7.40 8.28 -2.72
CA VAL A 82 -8.52 8.62 -1.87
C VAL A 82 -8.01 9.60 -0.83
N ALA A 83 -8.67 10.75 -0.68
CA ALA A 83 -8.37 11.65 0.42
C ALA A 83 -9.57 11.81 1.33
N TYR A 84 -9.31 11.89 2.63
CA TYR A 84 -10.36 11.98 3.63
C TYR A 84 -10.11 13.11 4.63
N ASN A 85 -11.20 13.71 5.08
CA ASN A 85 -11.27 14.53 6.28
C ASN A 85 -12.54 14.16 7.06
N HIS A 86 -13.58 14.99 7.05
CA HIS A 86 -14.96 14.65 7.44
C HIS A 86 -15.77 14.04 6.28
N GLU A 87 -15.26 14.18 5.05
CA GLU A 87 -15.78 13.58 3.82
C GLU A 87 -14.68 12.73 3.19
N VAL A 88 -15.08 11.78 2.34
CA VAL A 88 -14.14 10.99 1.53
C VAL A 88 -14.31 11.33 0.07
N GLU A 89 -13.20 11.59 -0.60
CA GLU A 89 -13.15 11.93 -2.02
C GLU A 89 -12.22 10.96 -2.75
N VAL A 90 -12.68 10.45 -3.89
CA VAL A 90 -11.86 9.63 -4.79
C VAL A 90 -11.25 10.56 -5.83
N GLY A 91 -9.94 10.79 -5.72
CA GLY A 91 -9.18 11.72 -6.54
C GLY A 91 -8.79 11.21 -7.92
N GLY A 92 -9.00 9.93 -8.20
CA GLY A 92 -8.72 9.34 -9.50
C GLY A 92 -8.53 7.84 -9.41
N LEU A 93 -8.85 7.14 -10.52
CA LEU A 93 -8.71 5.68 -10.68
C LEU A 93 -7.64 5.32 -11.73
N ASP A 94 -7.00 6.33 -12.32
CA ASP A 94 -5.87 6.19 -13.21
C ASP A 94 -4.73 7.13 -12.79
N ARG A 95 -3.52 6.86 -13.28
CA ARG A 95 -2.30 7.59 -12.90
C ARG A 95 -2.39 9.09 -13.19
N LYS A 96 -3.02 9.48 -14.30
CA LYS A 96 -3.11 10.89 -14.71
C LYS A 96 -4.05 11.66 -13.80
N ALA A 97 -5.24 11.11 -13.55
CA ALA A 97 -6.21 11.68 -12.63
C ALA A 97 -5.65 11.73 -11.20
N ALA A 98 -5.03 10.64 -10.74
CA ALA A 98 -4.39 10.56 -9.43
C ALA A 98 -3.30 11.65 -9.23
N ARG A 99 -2.43 11.84 -10.22
CA ARG A 99 -1.41 12.90 -10.19
C ARG A 99 -2.04 14.29 -10.10
N ALA A 100 -2.97 14.60 -10.99
CA ALA A 100 -3.63 15.91 -11.03
C ALA A 100 -4.34 16.21 -9.70
N TYR A 101 -4.98 15.21 -9.10
CA TYR A 101 -5.62 15.35 -7.79
C TYR A 101 -4.62 15.59 -6.67
N LEU A 102 -3.53 14.82 -6.60
CA LEU A 102 -2.49 15.02 -5.59
C LEU A 102 -1.89 16.43 -5.67
N GLU A 103 -1.62 16.93 -6.88
CA GLU A 103 -1.10 18.28 -7.11
C GLU A 103 -2.09 19.35 -6.61
N ALA A 104 -3.39 19.16 -6.84
CA ALA A 104 -4.45 20.06 -6.39
C ALA A 104 -4.86 19.91 -4.91
N LEU A 105 -4.46 18.81 -4.25
CA LEU A 105 -4.91 18.45 -2.90
C LEU A 105 -4.56 19.53 -1.87
N LYS A 106 -5.57 19.90 -1.06
CA LYS A 106 -5.48 20.88 0.03
C LYS A 106 -6.03 20.32 1.34
N ALA A 107 -5.44 20.75 2.44
CA ALA A 107 -5.94 20.42 3.77
C ALA A 107 -7.19 21.26 4.07
N SER A 108 -8.23 20.64 4.61
CA SER A 108 -9.45 21.31 5.04
C SER A 108 -10.22 20.50 6.09
N GLY A 109 -11.05 21.17 6.89
CA GLY A 109 -11.98 20.51 7.82
C GLY A 109 -11.34 19.88 9.07
N ARG A 110 -12.14 19.11 9.82
CA ARG A 110 -11.74 18.32 11.00
C ARG A 110 -11.45 16.86 10.61
N THR A 111 -10.73 16.11 11.46
CA THR A 111 -10.36 14.69 11.22
C THR A 111 -11.53 13.73 11.51
N ALA A 112 -11.99 12.94 10.52
CA ALA A 112 -12.95 11.84 10.74
C ALA A 112 -12.40 10.51 10.22
N LEU A 113 -11.42 9.96 10.95
CA LEU A 113 -10.75 8.67 10.66
C LEU A 113 -11.72 7.51 10.39
N HIS A 114 -12.86 7.44 11.10
CA HIS A 114 -13.84 6.36 10.93
C HIS A 114 -14.54 6.36 9.56
N ALA A 115 -14.80 7.53 8.97
CA ALA A 115 -15.43 7.62 7.65
C ALA A 115 -14.43 7.30 6.52
N GLY A 116 -13.18 7.78 6.65
CA GLY A 116 -12.08 7.50 5.71
C GLY A 116 -11.80 6.01 5.54
N TRP A 117 -11.72 5.27 6.65
CA TRP A 117 -11.42 3.83 6.63
C TRP A 117 -12.51 3.00 5.92
N ARG A 118 -13.80 3.29 6.17
CA ARG A 118 -14.90 2.52 5.56
C ARG A 118 -15.04 2.75 4.05
N GLN A 119 -14.77 3.94 3.56
CA GLN A 119 -14.89 4.20 2.12
C GLN A 119 -13.74 3.54 1.35
N GLY A 120 -12.54 3.48 1.94
CA GLY A 120 -11.37 2.83 1.32
C GLY A 120 -11.56 1.34 1.05
N THR A 121 -12.41 0.63 1.80
CA THR A 121 -12.69 -0.80 1.56
C THR A 121 -13.75 -1.04 0.46
N LEU A 122 -14.40 0.02 -0.02
CA LEU A 122 -15.49 -0.06 -1.01
C LEU A 122 -15.04 0.34 -2.43
N VAL A 123 -13.86 0.94 -2.59
CA VAL A 123 -13.29 1.22 -3.91
C VAL A 123 -12.65 -0.08 -4.44
N LYS A 124 -13.33 -0.73 -5.39
CA LYS A 124 -12.85 -1.91 -6.14
C LYS A 124 -12.57 -1.55 -7.59
#